data_AF-A0A9N7MN57-F1
#
_entry.id   AF-A0A9N7MN57-F1
#
_cell.length_a   1.000
_cell.length_b   1.000
_cell.length_c   1.000
_cell.angle_alpha   90.00
_cell.angle_beta   90.00
_cell.angle_gamma   90.00
#
_symmetry.space_group_name_H-M   'P 1'
#
loop_
_entity.id
_entity.type
_entity.pdbx_description
1 polymer ?
#
loop_
_entity_poly.entity_id
_entity_poly.type
_entity_poly.pdbx_seq_one_letter_code
_entity_poly.pdbx_strand_id
1 'polypeptide(L)'
;MKFPLSDDRAQPSLLKSLYSELDSYYGQEDSIVFCLIERSKYPINSGLYDDKYSDRFSSSLLEFFIKESEALQAKAGRYTSEEENAFFPDNLPSPILPSHDHTPVLHPQGASININDKILNELYLKNLLPLIAGEDDFLESNRAFFTEQGQTTTLDC
;
A
#
# COMPACT_ATOMS: atom_id res chain seq x y z
N MET A 1 -1.29 35.11 46.16
CA MET A 1 -1.80 33.81 45.65
C MET A 1 -0.90 33.37 44.53
N LYS A 2 -0.21 32.25 44.71
CA LYS A 2 0.76 31.68 43.77
C LYS A 2 -0.03 30.78 42.83
N PHE A 3 -0.07 31.10 41.54
CA PHE A 3 -0.62 30.18 40.54
C PHE A 3 0.24 28.91 40.57
N PRO A 4 -0.34 27.71 40.72
CA PRO A 4 0.43 26.49 40.56
C PRO A 4 0.77 26.39 39.08
N LEU A 5 2.07 26.48 38.78
CA LEU A 5 2.63 26.00 37.53
C LEU A 5 2.26 24.52 37.42
N SER A 6 1.36 24.21 36.50
CA SER A 6 0.89 22.87 36.20
C SER A 6 2.06 22.01 35.70
N ASP A 7 2.35 20.97 36.48
CA ASP A 7 3.19 19.79 36.25
C ASP A 7 3.82 19.67 34.84
N ASP A 8 5.10 20.04 34.77
CA ASP A 8 5.97 20.00 33.59
C ASP A 8 6.56 18.58 33.38
N ARG A 9 5.74 17.55 33.53
CA ARG A 9 6.15 16.15 33.33
C ARG A 9 5.34 15.53 32.21
N ALA A 10 5.82 15.71 30.97
CA ALA A 10 5.55 14.75 29.92
C ALA A 10 5.88 13.35 30.48
N GLN A 11 4.89 12.47 30.59
CA GLN A 11 5.11 11.14 31.15
C GLN A 11 6.10 10.39 30.23
N PRO A 12 7.20 9.83 30.77
CA PRO A 12 8.24 9.18 29.96
C PRO A 12 7.72 8.08 29.03
N SER A 13 6.62 7.42 29.41
CA SER A 13 5.90 6.43 28.59
C SER A 13 5.22 7.03 27.37
N LEU A 14 4.58 8.20 27.53
CA LEU A 14 3.89 8.90 26.43
C LEU A 14 4.91 9.43 25.42
N LEU A 15 6.00 10.00 25.92
CA LEU A 15 7.10 10.48 25.09
C LEU A 15 7.74 9.30 24.31
N LYS A 16 7.94 8.15 24.95
CA LYS A 16 8.46 6.94 24.28
C LYS A 16 7.52 6.41 23.20
N SER A 17 6.20 6.44 23.43
CA SER A 17 5.19 6.09 22.41
C SER A 17 5.34 7.00 21.20
N LEU A 18 5.30 8.32 21.44
CA LEU A 18 5.39 9.33 20.38
C LEU A 18 6.65 9.18 19.54
N TYR A 19 7.80 8.89 20.15
CA TYR A 19 9.02 8.61 19.41
C TYR A 19 8.91 7.35 18.56
N SER A 20 8.30 6.27 19.06
CA SER A 20 8.10 5.06 18.25
C SER A 20 7.13 5.27 17.07
N GLU A 21 6.09 6.10 17.26
CA GLU A 21 5.19 6.46 16.16
C GLU A 21 5.89 7.33 15.11
N LEU A 22 6.74 8.27 15.54
CA LEU A 22 7.57 9.07 14.63
C LEU A 22 8.56 8.20 13.86
N ASP A 23 9.26 7.28 14.52
CA ASP A 23 10.19 6.37 13.88
C ASP A 23 9.48 5.49 12.83
N SER A 24 8.27 5.03 13.12
CA SER A 24 7.43 4.30 12.16
C SER A 24 7.08 5.17 10.95
N TYR A 25 6.69 6.43 11.17
CA TYR A 25 6.36 7.37 10.10
C TYR A 25 7.57 7.64 9.18
N TYR A 26 8.75 7.87 9.75
CA TYR A 26 9.98 8.05 8.96
C TYR A 26 10.32 6.80 8.13
N GLY A 27 10.17 5.60 8.71
CA GLY A 27 10.38 4.36 7.98
C GLY A 27 9.42 4.17 6.80
N GLN A 28 8.15 4.55 6.98
CA GLN A 28 7.15 4.52 5.91
C GLN A 28 7.44 5.55 4.82
N GLU A 29 7.83 6.77 5.18
CA GLU A 29 8.24 7.83 4.25
C GLU A 29 9.40 7.36 3.37
N ASP A 30 10.47 6.85 3.98
CA ASP A 30 11.64 6.36 3.25
C ASP A 30 11.28 5.21 2.29
N SER A 31 10.40 4.30 2.73
CA SER A 31 9.92 3.18 1.91
C SER A 31 9.11 3.68 0.70
N ILE A 32 8.19 4.63 0.90
CA ILE A 32 7.40 5.23 -0.17
C ILE A 32 8.31 5.93 -1.18
N VAL A 33 9.24 6.76 -0.71
CA VAL A 33 10.17 7.48 -1.59
C VAL A 33 11.01 6.51 -2.40
N PHE A 34 11.53 5.45 -1.77
CA PHE A 34 12.31 4.42 -2.45
C PHE A 34 11.49 3.73 -3.56
N CYS A 35 10.27 3.27 -3.25
CA CYS A 35 9.40 2.61 -4.24
C CYS A 35 9.07 3.53 -5.43
N LEU A 36 8.80 4.82 -5.18
CA LEU A 36 8.52 5.77 -6.26
C LEU A 36 9.74 6.03 -7.14
N ILE A 37 10.94 6.10 -6.55
CA ILE A 37 12.20 6.20 -7.31
C ILE A 37 12.39 4.96 -8.17
N GLU A 38 12.20 3.76 -7.64
CA GLU A 38 12.30 2.53 -8.44
C GLU A 38 11.25 2.49 -9.56
N ARG A 39 10.01 2.91 -9.29
CA ARG A 39 8.94 2.94 -10.29
C ARG A 39 9.18 3.94 -11.42
N SER A 40 9.80 5.09 -11.12
CA SER A 40 10.12 6.12 -12.12
C SER A 40 11.13 5.69 -13.19
N LYS A 41 11.82 4.57 -12.98
CA LYS A 41 12.76 4.00 -13.97
C LYS A 41 12.05 3.33 -15.16
N TYR A 42 10.74 3.10 -15.06
CA TYR A 42 9.93 2.42 -16.07
C TYR A 42 8.88 3.38 -16.63
N PRO A 43 8.49 3.24 -17.92
CA PRO A 43 7.38 4.02 -18.47
C PRO A 43 6.05 3.68 -17.80
N ILE A 44 4.99 4.42 -18.13
CA ILE A 44 3.65 4.19 -17.57
C ILE A 44 3.18 2.76 -17.82
N ASN A 45 3.45 2.19 -19.00
CA ASN A 45 2.96 0.88 -19.43
C ASN A 45 1.42 0.83 -19.36
N SER A 46 0.74 1.74 -20.05
CA SER A 46 -0.71 1.97 -19.93
C SER A 46 -1.58 0.71 -20.05
N GLY A 47 -1.16 -0.26 -20.85
CA GLY A 47 -1.86 -1.55 -20.99
C GLY A 47 -2.03 -2.34 -19.69
N LEU A 48 -1.15 -2.16 -18.69
CA LEU A 48 -1.21 -2.86 -17.40
C LEU A 48 -2.49 -2.56 -16.61
N TYR A 49 -3.06 -1.38 -16.84
CA TYR A 49 -4.21 -0.86 -16.11
C TYR A 49 -5.52 -0.99 -16.92
N ASP A 50 -5.47 -1.50 -18.16
CA ASP A 50 -6.65 -1.75 -18.98
C ASP A 50 -7.27 -3.10 -18.63
N ASP A 51 -8.58 -3.11 -18.36
CA ASP A 51 -9.37 -4.31 -18.08
C ASP A 51 -9.38 -5.33 -19.22
N LYS A 52 -8.97 -4.93 -20.43
CA LYS A 52 -8.85 -5.79 -21.61
C LYS A 52 -7.46 -6.38 -21.80
N TYR A 53 -6.59 -6.31 -20.79
CA TYR A 53 -5.20 -6.77 -20.90
C TYR A 53 -5.08 -8.24 -21.36
N SER A 54 -5.96 -9.13 -20.89
CA SER A 54 -5.95 -10.53 -21.32
C SER A 54 -7.32 -11.18 -21.18
N ASP A 55 -7.72 -12.02 -22.15
CA ASP A 55 -8.94 -12.85 -22.06
C ASP A 55 -8.88 -13.90 -20.93
N ARG A 56 -7.72 -14.06 -20.27
CA ARG A 56 -7.51 -15.06 -19.21
C ARG A 56 -8.01 -14.60 -17.84
N PHE A 57 -8.12 -13.29 -17.62
CA PHE A 57 -8.54 -12.70 -16.35
C PHE A 57 -9.51 -11.57 -16.65
N SER A 58 -10.58 -11.43 -15.87
CA SER A 58 -11.65 -10.44 -16.13
C SER A 58 -11.32 -9.03 -15.64
N SER A 59 -10.04 -8.71 -15.43
CA SER A 59 -9.55 -7.46 -14.84
C SER A 59 -8.19 -7.09 -15.43
N SER A 60 -7.73 -5.86 -15.15
CA SER A 60 -6.38 -5.41 -15.49
C SER A 60 -5.28 -6.27 -14.85
N LEU A 61 -4.06 -6.21 -15.40
CA LEU A 61 -2.93 -6.97 -14.86
C LEU A 61 -2.57 -6.52 -13.45
N LEU A 62 -2.63 -5.21 -13.20
CA LEU A 62 -2.41 -4.65 -11.86
C LEU A 62 -3.39 -5.23 -10.85
N GLU A 63 -4.69 -5.20 -11.15
CA GLU A 63 -5.70 -5.75 -10.24
C GLU A 63 -5.47 -7.23 -9.95
N PHE A 64 -5.09 -8.01 -10.96
CA PHE A 64 -4.77 -9.42 -10.78
C PHE A 64 -3.60 -9.61 -9.81
N PHE A 65 -2.51 -8.87 -10.00
CA PHE A 65 -1.33 -8.96 -9.13
C PHE A 65 -1.61 -8.54 -7.69
N ILE A 66 -2.37 -7.46 -7.49
CA ILE A 66 -2.80 -7.03 -6.16
C ILE A 66 -3.62 -8.15 -5.52
N LYS A 67 -4.70 -8.62 -6.17
CA LYS A 67 -5.59 -9.66 -5.61
C LYS A 67 -4.84 -10.94 -5.22
N GLU A 68 -3.93 -11.42 -6.07
CA GLU A 68 -3.13 -12.63 -5.76
C GLU A 68 -2.14 -12.39 -4.60
N SER A 69 -1.52 -11.21 -4.56
CA SER A 69 -0.61 -10.83 -3.47
C SER A 69 -1.35 -10.67 -2.13
N GLU A 70 -2.51 -10.02 -2.15
CA GLU A 70 -3.37 -9.88 -0.98
C GLU A 70 -3.89 -11.24 -0.50
N ALA A 71 -4.28 -12.14 -1.41
CA ALA A 71 -4.69 -13.49 -1.05
C ALA A 71 -3.57 -14.27 -0.34
N LEU A 72 -2.31 -14.10 -0.77
CA LEU A 72 -1.16 -14.68 -0.10
C LEU A 72 -0.95 -14.06 1.29
N GLN A 73 -0.99 -12.74 1.39
CA GLN A 73 -0.79 -12.00 2.65
C GLN A 73 -1.92 -12.25 3.66
N ALA A 74 -3.16 -12.42 3.19
CA ALA A 74 -4.31 -12.79 4.01
C ALA A 74 -4.16 -14.17 4.65
N LYS A 75 -3.66 -15.16 3.89
CA LYS A 75 -3.31 -16.49 4.43
C LYS A 75 -2.25 -16.41 5.52
N ALA A 76 -1.33 -15.44 5.42
CA ALA A 76 -0.33 -15.15 6.43
C ALA A 76 -0.85 -14.30 7.61
N GLY A 77 -2.13 -13.88 7.59
CA GLY A 77 -2.75 -13.13 8.68
C GLY A 77 -2.55 -11.61 8.62
N ARG A 78 -2.05 -11.03 7.52
CA ARG A 78 -1.79 -9.58 7.42
C ARG A 78 -3.00 -8.73 7.80
N TYR A 79 -4.16 -9.05 7.23
CA TYR A 79 -5.40 -8.29 7.42
C TYR A 79 -6.18 -8.65 8.69
N THR A 80 -5.57 -9.39 9.64
CA THR A 80 -6.11 -9.46 11.01
C THR A 80 -5.68 -8.26 11.85
N SER A 81 -4.68 -7.50 11.41
CA SER A 81 -4.25 -6.26 12.04
C SER A 81 -5.20 -5.12 11.70
N GLU A 82 -5.56 -4.29 12.70
CA GLU A 82 -6.41 -3.09 12.51
C GLU A 82 -5.70 -1.98 11.71
N GLU A 83 -4.38 -2.06 11.56
CA GLU A 83 -3.56 -1.07 10.83
C GLU A 83 -3.45 -1.40 9.32
N GLU A 84 -3.81 -2.62 8.91
CA GLU A 84 -3.63 -3.11 7.55
C GLU A 84 -4.96 -3.15 6.79
N ASN A 85 -5.04 -2.43 5.68
CA ASN A 85 -6.24 -2.37 4.84
C ASN A 85 -5.98 -3.03 3.48
N ALA A 86 -6.87 -3.94 3.08
CA ALA A 86 -6.83 -4.55 1.75
C ALA A 86 -7.42 -3.61 0.69
N PHE A 87 -6.86 -3.62 -0.52
CA PHE A 87 -7.43 -2.98 -1.70
C PHE A 87 -8.69 -3.72 -2.18
N PHE A 88 -8.72 -5.05 -2.12
CA PHE A 88 -9.84 -5.89 -2.55
C PHE A 88 -10.34 -6.81 -1.42
N PRO A 89 -11.12 -6.29 -0.46
CA PRO A 89 -11.53 -7.04 0.73
C PRO A 89 -12.57 -8.16 0.47
N ASP A 90 -13.31 -8.11 -0.65
CA ASP A 90 -14.52 -8.93 -0.86
C ASP A 90 -14.26 -10.45 -0.87
N ASN A 91 -13.03 -10.90 -1.18
CA ASN A 91 -12.73 -12.32 -1.38
C ASN A 91 -11.40 -12.78 -0.75
N LEU A 92 -11.01 -12.18 0.38
CA LEU A 92 -9.78 -12.58 1.07
C LEU A 92 -9.91 -13.97 1.72
N PRO A 93 -8.92 -14.86 1.53
CA PRO A 93 -8.91 -16.17 2.17
C PRO A 93 -8.67 -16.04 3.68
N SER A 94 -9.19 -16.99 4.46
CA SER A 94 -8.96 -17.03 5.90
C SER A 94 -7.48 -17.29 6.25
N PRO A 95 -6.95 -16.67 7.32
CA PRO A 95 -5.59 -16.93 7.79
C PRO A 95 -5.37 -18.41 8.10
N ILE A 96 -4.21 -18.93 7.68
CA ILE A 96 -3.76 -20.29 8.00
C ILE A 96 -3.03 -20.30 9.35
N LEU A 97 -2.40 -19.17 9.69
CA LEU A 97 -1.71 -18.98 10.97
C LEU A 97 -2.72 -18.69 12.08
N PRO A 98 -2.44 -19.15 13.32
CA PRO A 98 -3.29 -18.85 14.45
C PRO A 98 -3.37 -17.35 14.68
N SER A 99 -4.58 -16.84 14.91
CA SER A 99 -4.80 -15.43 15.25
C SER A 99 -4.08 -15.10 16.56
N HIS A 100 -3.43 -13.94 16.61
CA HIS A 100 -2.94 -13.38 17.86
C HIS A 100 -4.04 -12.55 18.51
N ASP A 101 -4.12 -12.59 19.84
CA ASP A 101 -5.03 -11.73 20.60
C ASP A 101 -4.50 -10.30 20.56
N HIS A 102 -5.04 -9.48 19.67
CA HIS A 102 -4.74 -8.05 19.61
C HIS A 102 -5.72 -7.30 20.52
N THR A 103 -5.18 -6.40 21.34
CA THR A 103 -6.02 -5.45 22.08
C THR A 103 -6.39 -4.33 21.11
N PRO A 104 -7.68 -4.08 20.82
CA PRO A 104 -8.09 -3.02 19.92
C PRO A 104 -7.54 -1.67 20.41
N VAL A 105 -6.74 -1.03 19.56
CA VAL A 105 -6.19 0.31 19.85
C VAL A 105 -7.07 1.37 19.22
N LEU A 106 -7.65 1.06 18.04
CA LEU A 106 -8.50 1.97 17.32
C LEU A 106 -9.94 1.92 17.82
N HIS A 107 -10.62 3.06 17.72
CA HIS A 107 -12.07 3.10 17.87
C HIS A 107 -12.71 2.28 16.73
N PRO A 108 -13.82 1.55 16.94
CA PRO A 108 -14.39 0.64 15.93
C PRO A 108 -14.67 1.31 14.57
N GLN A 109 -15.14 2.56 14.61
CA GLN A 109 -15.36 3.35 13.41
C GLN A 109 -14.05 3.62 12.67
N GLY A 110 -12.96 3.88 13.39
CA GLY A 110 -11.62 4.04 12.81
C GLY A 110 -11.12 2.78 12.13
N ALA A 111 -11.30 1.61 12.77
CA ALA A 111 -10.94 0.31 12.21
C ALA A 111 -11.77 -0.07 10.95
N SER A 112 -12.90 0.60 10.71
CA SER A 112 -13.73 0.39 9.51
C SER A 112 -13.41 1.33 8.34
N ILE A 113 -12.52 2.32 8.54
CA ILE A 113 -12.16 3.28 7.49
C ILE A 113 -11.18 2.62 6.53
N ASN A 114 -11.62 2.40 5.29
CA ASN A 114 -10.76 2.00 4.19
C ASN A 114 -10.94 2.98 3.02
N ILE A 115 -9.84 3.62 2.61
CA ILE A 115 -9.81 4.61 1.51
C ILE A 115 -8.95 4.14 0.34
N ASN A 116 -8.58 2.85 0.29
CA ASN A 116 -7.66 2.29 -0.69
C ASN A 116 -8.14 2.47 -2.14
N ASP A 117 -9.45 2.41 -2.37
CA ASP A 117 -10.04 2.69 -3.69
C ASP A 117 -9.67 4.10 -4.20
N LYS A 118 -9.75 5.12 -3.34
CA LYS A 118 -9.34 6.49 -3.69
C LYS A 118 -7.83 6.61 -3.85
N ILE A 119 -7.06 5.92 -3.01
CA ILE A 119 -5.60 5.89 -3.12
C ILE A 119 -5.19 5.32 -4.47
N LEU A 120 -5.73 4.17 -4.88
CA LEU A 120 -5.39 3.54 -6.15
C LEU A 120 -5.91 4.35 -7.34
N ASN A 121 -7.22 4.61 -7.37
CA ASN A 121 -7.90 5.09 -8.58
C ASN A 121 -7.83 6.60 -8.77
N GLU A 122 -7.71 7.40 -7.70
CA GLU A 122 -7.66 8.85 -7.78
C GLU A 122 -6.26 9.40 -7.54
N LEU A 123 -5.57 8.94 -6.51
CA LEU A 123 -4.26 9.47 -6.16
C LEU A 123 -3.16 8.83 -7.02
N TYR A 124 -3.03 7.51 -7.00
CA TYR A 124 -1.92 6.80 -7.61
C TYR A 124 -2.00 6.83 -9.14
N LEU A 125 -3.02 6.20 -9.73
CA LEU A 125 -3.11 6.03 -11.18
C LEU A 125 -3.36 7.35 -11.94
N LYS A 126 -4.19 8.26 -11.39
CA LYS A 126 -4.56 9.50 -12.08
C LYS A 126 -3.62 10.67 -11.82
N ASN A 127 -3.08 10.80 -10.60
CA ASN A 127 -2.30 11.98 -10.22
C ASN A 127 -0.81 11.67 -10.10
N LEU A 128 -0.40 10.61 -9.40
CA LEU A 128 1.00 10.36 -9.07
C LEU A 128 1.77 9.70 -10.21
N LEU A 129 1.22 8.61 -10.75
CA LEU A 129 1.88 7.81 -11.78
C LEU A 129 2.27 8.63 -13.03
N PRO A 130 1.39 9.50 -13.59
CA PRO A 130 1.76 10.34 -14.74
C PRO A 130 2.84 11.39 -14.44
N LEU A 131 3.10 11.70 -13.16
CA LEU A 131 4.12 12.67 -12.76
C LEU A 131 5.51 12.03 -12.57
N ILE A 132 5.55 10.73 -12.25
CA ILE A 132 6.79 10.03 -11.92
C ILE A 132 7.30 9.12 -13.05
N ALA A 133 6.40 8.62 -13.91
CA ALA A 133 6.75 7.70 -14.99
C ALA A 133 6.79 8.41 -16.34
N GLY A 134 7.72 7.99 -17.21
CA GLY A 134 7.80 8.47 -18.59
C GLY A 134 6.63 7.98 -19.44
N GLU A 135 6.38 8.67 -20.55
CA GLU A 135 5.40 8.23 -21.56
C GLU A 135 5.78 6.85 -22.14
N ASP A 136 4.79 6.14 -22.68
CA ASP A 136 5.00 4.85 -23.30
C ASP A 136 5.88 5.00 -24.57
N ASP A 137 7.12 4.52 -24.52
CA ASP A 137 7.99 4.48 -25.70
C ASP A 137 7.48 3.38 -26.66
N PHE A 138 6.87 3.79 -27.78
CA PHE A 138 6.28 2.89 -28.79
C PHE A 138 7.28 2.00 -29.55
N LEU A 139 8.57 2.08 -29.22
CA LEU A 139 9.64 1.37 -29.90
C LEU A 139 10.53 0.69 -28.86
N GLU A 140 10.36 -0.61 -28.62
CA GLU A 140 11.46 -1.60 -28.49
C GLU A 140 10.94 -3.06 -28.27
N SER A 141 11.07 -3.84 -29.35
CA SER A 141 11.40 -5.28 -29.42
C SER A 141 11.05 -6.25 -28.26
N ASN A 142 9.88 -6.89 -28.37
CA ASN A 142 9.41 -8.26 -28.03
C ASN A 142 10.21 -9.30 -27.17
N ARG A 143 11.24 -8.95 -26.39
CA ARG A 143 11.84 -9.89 -25.41
C ARG A 143 12.08 -9.27 -24.03
N ALA A 144 12.34 -7.96 -23.94
CA ALA A 144 12.39 -7.23 -22.66
C ALA A 144 10.99 -6.91 -22.11
N PHE A 145 10.00 -6.84 -22.99
CA PHE A 145 8.61 -6.42 -22.72
C PHE A 145 7.92 -7.18 -21.57
N PHE A 146 8.02 -8.52 -21.51
CA PHE A 146 7.37 -9.29 -20.45
C PHE A 146 8.08 -9.14 -19.08
N THR A 147 9.40 -8.99 -19.09
CA THR A 147 10.16 -8.79 -17.85
C THR A 147 9.89 -7.41 -17.28
N GLU A 148 9.86 -6.38 -18.12
CA GLU A 148 9.60 -5.01 -17.72
C GLU A 148 8.16 -4.80 -17.23
N GLN A 149 7.17 -5.42 -17.87
CA GLN A 149 5.78 -5.36 -17.42
C GLN A 149 5.57 -6.07 -16.07
N GLY A 150 6.21 -7.24 -15.87
CA GLY A 150 6.17 -7.93 -14.59
C GLY A 150 6.84 -7.13 -13.47
N GLN A 151 8.01 -6.52 -13.77
CA GLN A 151 8.72 -5.63 -12.84
C GLN A 151 7.90 -4.38 -12.49
N THR A 152 7.32 -3.74 -13.50
CA THR A 152 6.47 -2.56 -13.34
C THR A 152 5.27 -2.88 -12.45
N THR A 153 4.55 -3.95 -12.77
CA THR A 153 3.37 -4.36 -11.99
C THR A 153 3.74 -4.72 -10.55
N THR A 154 4.92 -5.32 -10.33
CA THR A 154 5.41 -5.64 -8.99
C THR A 154 5.78 -4.39 -8.19
N LEU A 155 6.30 -3.35 -8.84
CA LEU A 155 6.60 -2.06 -8.20
C LEU A 155 5.34 -1.20 -7.93
N ASP A 156 4.25 -1.49 -8.63
CA ASP A 156 2.94 -0.87 -8.41
C ASP A 156 2.14 -1.53 -7.26
N CYS A 157 2.57 -2.72 -6.79
CA CYS A 157 1.93 -3.51 -5.72
C CYS A 157 2.68 -3.37 -4.37
#